data_AF-R9L5C0-F1
#
_entry.id   AF-R9L5C0-F1
#
_cell.length_a   1.000
_cell.length_b   1.000
_cell.length_c   1.000
_cell.angle_alpha   90.00
_cell.angle_beta   90.00
_cell.angle_gamma   90.00
#
_symmetry.space_group_name_H-M   'P 1'
#
loop_
_entity.id
_entity.type
_entity.pdbx_description
1 polymer ?
#
loop_
_entity_poly.entity_id
_entity_poly.type
_entity_poly.pdbx_seq_one_letter_code
_entity_poly.pdbx_strand_id
1 'polypeptide(L)'
;MSLGSKLQEIKAYLNHDIKIVVNGTAVQLTNQNGKQVVPISYDNTTYLPVRAVSEALGVAVSFDAATNTVNLGEKVEGTSIAKGFDDMYHTKDPQYTTYQGKDYKEVYYNSASGDRSSSFMLYPKKQYQKLYLQIAAIGENIEKFEIKDAEGSTVLKTVDVIKPEDGLVTIEVDISGFNSLYVNGNAKNGGAVFVPLTTSYYR
;
A
#
# COMPACT_ATOMS: atom_id res chain seq x y z
N MET A 1 -21.39 -31.30 5.56
CA MET A 1 -20.23 -31.93 6.24
C MET A 1 -19.85 -31.05 7.41
N SER A 2 -19.98 -31.52 8.65
CA SER A 2 -19.52 -30.77 9.83
C SER A 2 -18.01 -30.89 9.92
N LEU A 3 -17.29 -29.78 9.73
CA LEU A 3 -15.86 -29.71 10.02
C LEU A 3 -15.71 -29.82 11.55
N GLY A 4 -15.44 -31.04 12.05
CA GLY A 4 -15.04 -31.23 13.44
C GLY A 4 -13.87 -30.30 13.75
N SER A 5 -14.02 -29.43 14.74
CA SER A 5 -13.05 -28.37 14.99
C SER A 5 -11.67 -28.98 15.28
N LYS A 6 -10.65 -28.63 14.49
CA LYS A 6 -9.23 -28.88 14.83
C LYS A 6 -8.74 -28.05 16.03
N LEU A 7 -9.67 -27.60 16.87
CA LEU A 7 -9.44 -26.73 18.00
C LEU A 7 -9.37 -27.62 19.25
N GLN A 8 -8.30 -27.44 20.02
CA GLN A 8 -8.14 -28.04 21.33
C GLN A 8 -8.36 -26.96 22.39
N GLU A 9 -9.21 -27.24 23.37
CA GLU A 9 -9.38 -26.34 24.51
C GLU A 9 -8.16 -26.42 25.44
N ILE A 10 -7.71 -25.25 25.90
CA ILE A 10 -6.63 -25.10 26.88
C ILE A 10 -7.04 -24.10 27.95
N LYS A 11 -6.43 -24.20 29.14
CA LYS A 11 -6.48 -23.15 30.18
C LYS A 11 -5.20 -22.32 30.12
N ALA A 12 -5.33 -21.01 29.99
CA ALA A 12 -4.22 -20.07 29.89
C ALA A 12 -4.51 -18.79 30.69
N TYR A 13 -3.48 -17.98 30.94
CA TYR A 13 -3.58 -16.74 31.70
C TYR A 13 -3.37 -15.53 30.80
N LEU A 14 -4.18 -14.49 30.96
CA LEU A 14 -3.83 -13.16 30.47
C LEU A 14 -2.75 -12.58 31.38
N ASN A 15 -1.60 -12.23 30.80
CA ASN A 15 -0.44 -11.79 31.55
C ASN A 15 -0.23 -10.27 31.40
N HIS A 16 -0.65 -9.55 32.43
CA HIS A 16 -0.57 -8.09 32.50
C HIS A 16 0.82 -7.57 32.91
N ASP A 17 1.72 -8.44 33.38
CA ASP A 17 3.05 -8.07 33.86
C ASP A 17 4.08 -7.97 32.71
N ILE A 18 3.79 -8.60 31.57
CA ILE A 18 4.66 -8.58 30.40
C ILE A 18 4.57 -7.24 29.68
N LYS A 19 5.71 -6.57 29.58
CA LYS A 19 5.87 -5.33 28.82
C LYS A 19 6.43 -5.64 27.44
N ILE A 20 5.90 -4.95 26.42
CA ILE A 20 6.35 -5.08 25.04
C ILE A 20 7.21 -3.87 24.68
N VAL A 21 8.39 -4.13 24.12
CA VAL A 21 9.33 -3.10 23.67
C VAL A 21 9.65 -3.37 22.21
N VAL A 22 9.42 -2.38 21.34
CA VAL A 22 9.72 -2.44 19.91
C VAL A 22 10.69 -1.31 19.59
N ASN A 23 11.83 -1.65 18.96
CA ASN A 23 12.88 -0.68 18.63
C ASN A 23 13.30 0.19 19.83
N GLY A 24 13.46 -0.42 21.00
CA GLY A 24 13.84 0.26 22.24
C GLY A 24 12.71 1.07 22.92
N THR A 25 11.53 1.15 22.32
CA THR A 25 10.39 1.91 22.86
C THR A 25 9.34 0.99 23.44
N ALA A 26 8.88 1.25 24.66
CA ALA A 26 7.76 0.53 25.23
C ALA A 26 6.47 0.83 24.45
N VAL A 27 5.76 -0.21 24.01
CA VAL A 27 4.54 -0.09 23.22
C VAL A 27 3.37 -0.78 23.91
N GLN A 28 2.19 -0.17 23.81
CA GLN A 28 0.94 -0.81 24.19
C GLN A 28 0.33 -1.46 22.95
N LEU A 29 0.25 -2.80 22.94
CA LEU A 29 -0.39 -3.52 21.86
C LEU A 29 -1.91 -3.28 21.88
N THR A 30 -2.48 -2.92 20.73
CA THR A 30 -3.91 -2.69 20.57
C THR A 30 -4.48 -3.51 19.42
N ASN A 31 -5.80 -3.76 19.47
CA ASN A 31 -6.52 -4.34 18.35
C ASN A 31 -6.96 -3.25 17.37
N GLN A 32 -7.65 -3.64 16.30
CA GLN A 32 -8.14 -2.71 15.26
C GLN A 32 -9.09 -1.61 15.79
N ASN A 33 -9.67 -1.79 16.97
CA ASN A 33 -10.56 -0.81 17.60
C ASN A 33 -9.82 0.06 18.64
N GLY A 34 -8.49 -0.02 18.70
CA GLY A 34 -7.67 0.70 19.68
C GLY A 34 -7.72 0.13 21.10
N LYS A 35 -8.41 -1.01 21.32
CA LYS A 35 -8.46 -1.63 22.65
C LYS A 35 -7.16 -2.37 22.93
N GLN A 36 -6.60 -2.17 24.12
CA GLN A 36 -5.42 -2.90 24.57
C GLN A 36 -5.63 -4.41 24.44
N VAL A 37 -4.61 -5.09 23.91
CA VAL A 37 -4.52 -6.54 23.89
C VAL A 37 -3.38 -6.97 24.80
N VAL A 38 -3.66 -7.98 25.62
CA VAL A 38 -2.76 -8.46 26.66
C VAL A 38 -2.13 -9.78 26.20
N PRO A 39 -0.83 -9.99 26.43
CA PRO A 39 -0.18 -11.27 26.17
C PRO A 39 -0.88 -12.43 26.89
N ILE A 40 -0.81 -13.62 26.32
CA ILE A 40 -1.27 -14.84 26.96
C ILE A 40 -0.05 -15.63 27.42
N SER A 41 -0.03 -16.07 28.67
CA SER A 41 0.95 -17.05 29.16
C SER A 41 0.32 -18.43 29.23
N TYR A 42 0.95 -19.37 28.55
CA TYR A 42 0.54 -20.76 28.50
C TYR A 42 1.78 -21.64 28.39
N ASP A 43 1.88 -22.63 29.29
CA ASP A 43 2.99 -23.60 29.30
C ASP A 43 4.38 -22.95 29.22
N ASN A 44 4.67 -22.05 30.17
CA ASN A 44 5.91 -21.26 30.25
C ASN A 44 6.27 -20.46 28.98
N THR A 45 5.31 -20.26 28.07
CA THR A 45 5.49 -19.52 26.83
C THR A 45 4.55 -18.32 26.77
N THR A 46 5.05 -17.23 26.20
CA THR A 46 4.26 -16.01 25.95
C THR A 46 3.77 -16.00 24.51
N TYR A 47 2.45 -15.92 24.35
CA TYR A 47 1.78 -15.80 23.07
C TYR A 47 1.29 -14.36 22.89
N LEU A 48 1.56 -13.80 21.72
CA LEU A 48 1.17 -12.45 21.37
C LEU A 48 0.19 -12.43 20.19
N PRO A 49 -0.80 -11.52 20.20
CA PRO A 49 -1.65 -11.31 19.04
C PRO A 49 -0.82 -10.80 17.88
N VAL A 50 -0.64 -11.64 16.86
CA VAL A 50 0.23 -11.35 15.72
C VAL A 50 -0.08 -10.01 15.06
N ARG A 51 -1.37 -9.68 14.87
CA ARG A 51 -1.81 -8.41 14.27
C ARG A 51 -1.32 -7.18 15.04
N ALA A 52 -1.36 -7.22 16.37
CA ALA A 52 -0.94 -6.08 17.20
C ALA A 52 0.58 -5.91 17.18
N VAL A 53 1.31 -7.02 17.23
CA VAL A 53 2.79 -7.01 17.12
C VAL A 53 3.21 -6.49 15.75
N SER A 54 2.57 -6.96 14.69
CA SER A 54 2.89 -6.54 13.33
C SER A 54 2.56 -5.08 13.06
N GLU A 55 1.46 -4.53 13.61
CA GLU A 55 1.19 -3.08 13.56
C GLU A 55 2.34 -2.27 14.19
N ALA A 56 2.82 -2.70 15.36
CA ALA A 56 3.94 -2.04 16.03
C ALA A 56 5.27 -2.16 15.25
N LEU A 57 5.42 -3.20 14.43
CA LEU A 57 6.59 -3.44 13.57
C LEU A 57 6.44 -2.87 12.15
N GLY A 58 5.27 -2.31 11.78
CA GLY A 58 4.98 -1.87 10.41
C GLY A 58 4.88 -3.01 9.40
N VAL A 59 4.62 -4.25 9.84
CA VAL A 59 4.51 -5.44 8.98
C VAL A 59 3.04 -5.67 8.63
N ALA A 60 2.74 -5.78 7.34
CA ALA A 60 1.40 -6.12 6.87
C ALA A 60 0.98 -7.53 7.34
N VAL A 61 -0.28 -7.68 7.74
CA VAL A 61 -0.86 -8.97 8.12
C VAL A 61 -2.16 -9.21 7.38
N SER A 62 -2.31 -10.40 6.79
CA SER A 62 -3.58 -10.84 6.22
C SER A 62 -3.89 -12.29 6.60
N PHE A 63 -5.17 -12.64 6.60
CA PHE A 63 -5.64 -14.00 6.83
C PHE A 63 -6.40 -14.48 5.60
N ASP A 64 -5.95 -15.58 5.02
CA ASP A 64 -6.65 -16.28 3.95
C ASP A 64 -7.48 -17.41 4.57
N ALA A 65 -8.80 -17.23 4.59
CA ALA A 65 -9.74 -18.20 5.13
C ALA A 65 -9.90 -19.45 4.25
N ALA A 66 -9.61 -19.36 2.95
CA ALA A 66 -9.69 -20.50 2.05
C ALA A 66 -8.59 -21.53 2.36
N THR A 67 -7.39 -21.05 2.71
CA THR A 67 -6.24 -21.90 3.04
C THR A 67 -5.96 -21.99 4.55
N ASN A 68 -6.67 -21.23 5.39
CA ASN A 68 -6.39 -21.04 6.81
C ASN A 68 -4.95 -20.54 7.09
N THR A 69 -4.47 -19.60 6.28
CA THR A 69 -3.09 -19.09 6.33
C THR A 69 -3.03 -17.66 6.85
N VAL A 70 -2.13 -17.39 7.80
CA VAL A 70 -1.75 -16.02 8.19
C VAL A 70 -0.51 -15.62 7.40
N ASN A 71 -0.63 -14.59 6.56
CA ASN A 71 0.49 -14.02 5.81
C ASN A 71 1.03 -12.80 6.55
N LEU A 72 2.37 -12.71 6.65
CA LEU A 72 3.09 -11.60 7.27
C LEU A 72 4.05 -10.99 6.25
N GLY A 73 4.01 -9.67 6.08
CA GLY A 73 4.84 -8.94 5.15
C GLY A 73 4.27 -8.87 3.74
N GLU A 74 5.16 -8.85 2.76
CA GLU A 74 4.85 -8.62 1.34
C GLU A 74 4.01 -9.79 0.78
N LYS A 75 2.92 -9.46 0.09
CA LYS A 75 2.10 -10.45 -0.62
C LYS A 75 2.78 -10.88 -1.91
N VAL A 76 2.73 -12.18 -2.20
CA VAL A 76 3.23 -12.72 -3.49
C VAL A 76 2.41 -12.17 -4.67
N GLU A 77 1.08 -12.13 -4.51
CA GLU A 77 0.17 -11.57 -5.49
C GLU A 77 -0.03 -10.07 -5.29
N GLY A 78 0.07 -9.30 -6.38
CA GLY A 78 -0.18 -7.87 -6.37
C GLY A 78 -1.66 -7.54 -6.27
N THR A 79 -2.02 -6.59 -5.41
CA THR A 79 -3.37 -6.00 -5.38
C THR A 79 -3.38 -4.71 -6.20
N SER A 80 -4.08 -4.70 -7.33
CA SER A 80 -4.20 -3.51 -8.19
C SER A 80 -4.69 -2.28 -7.42
N ILE A 81 -4.11 -1.12 -7.73
CA ILE A 81 -4.51 0.17 -7.15
C ILE A 81 -5.82 0.71 -7.72
N ALA A 82 -6.39 0.10 -8.76
CA ALA A 82 -7.66 0.53 -9.37
C ALA A 82 -8.84 0.43 -8.41
N LYS A 83 -8.83 -0.56 -7.51
CA LYS A 83 -9.96 -0.80 -6.60
C LYS A 83 -10.09 0.35 -5.60
N GLY A 84 -11.14 1.14 -5.75
CA GLY A 84 -11.41 2.31 -4.90
C GLY A 84 -10.55 3.52 -5.25
N PHE A 85 -9.95 3.55 -6.44
CA PHE A 85 -9.30 4.73 -6.97
C PHE A 85 -10.37 5.77 -7.34
N ASP A 86 -10.28 6.96 -6.75
CA ASP A 86 -11.23 8.04 -6.91
C ASP A 86 -10.46 9.34 -7.15
N ASP A 87 -10.49 9.80 -8.39
CA ASP A 87 -9.83 11.03 -8.84
C ASP A 87 -10.53 11.54 -10.12
N MET A 88 -10.50 12.85 -10.36
CA MET A 88 -11.13 13.45 -11.53
C MET A 88 -10.50 13.04 -12.88
N TYR A 89 -9.26 12.57 -12.88
CA TYR A 89 -8.54 12.08 -14.07
C TYR A 89 -8.58 10.55 -14.22
N HIS A 90 -9.35 9.86 -13.38
CA HIS A 90 -9.64 8.45 -13.55
C HIS A 90 -10.53 8.23 -14.78
N THR A 91 -10.12 7.35 -15.68
CA THR A 91 -10.91 6.99 -16.86
C THR A 91 -10.77 5.52 -17.27
N LYS A 92 -11.84 5.01 -17.89
CA LYS A 92 -11.90 3.69 -18.55
C LYS A 92 -12.21 3.81 -20.04
N ASP A 93 -12.19 5.03 -20.58
CA ASP A 93 -12.42 5.27 -22.00
C ASP A 93 -11.21 4.78 -22.82
N PRO A 94 -11.41 3.85 -23.78
CA PRO A 94 -10.35 3.34 -24.65
C PRO A 94 -9.50 4.39 -25.37
N GLN A 95 -10.05 5.59 -25.60
CA GLN A 95 -9.32 6.72 -26.18
C GLN A 95 -8.15 7.17 -25.30
N TYR A 96 -8.26 7.03 -23.98
CA TYR A 96 -7.27 7.49 -23.01
C TYR A 96 -6.54 6.35 -22.30
N THR A 97 -7.07 5.12 -22.32
CA THR A 97 -6.46 3.96 -21.65
C THR A 97 -5.42 3.23 -22.52
N THR A 98 -5.23 3.64 -23.76
CA THR A 98 -4.28 3.01 -24.69
C THR A 98 -2.92 3.72 -24.64
N TYR A 99 -1.87 2.94 -24.37
CA TYR A 99 -0.48 3.41 -24.42
C TYR A 99 0.36 2.43 -25.25
N GLN A 100 1.06 2.96 -26.26
CA GLN A 100 1.89 2.18 -27.19
C GLN A 100 1.18 0.93 -27.77
N GLY A 101 -0.09 1.07 -28.15
CA GLY A 101 -0.89 0.01 -28.77
C GLY A 101 -1.47 -1.04 -27.80
N LYS A 102 -1.20 -0.92 -26.49
CA LYS A 102 -1.82 -1.74 -25.45
C LYS A 102 -2.88 -0.94 -24.71
N ASP A 103 -4.08 -1.49 -24.60
CA ASP A 103 -5.16 -0.96 -23.78
C ASP A 103 -5.06 -1.48 -22.33
N TYR A 104 -4.86 -0.56 -21.39
CA TYR A 104 -4.73 -0.85 -19.95
C TYR A 104 -6.05 -0.86 -19.20
N LYS A 105 -7.18 -0.61 -19.89
CA LYS A 105 -8.57 -0.67 -19.43
C LYS A 105 -8.99 0.37 -18.40
N GLU A 106 -8.09 0.80 -17.53
CA GLU A 106 -8.38 1.72 -16.44
C GLU A 106 -7.09 2.43 -16.03
N VAL A 107 -7.11 3.76 -16.12
CA VAL A 107 -5.93 4.61 -15.96
C VAL A 107 -6.28 5.88 -15.19
N TYR A 108 -5.28 6.45 -14.54
CA TYR A 108 -5.24 7.88 -14.26
C TYR A 108 -4.55 8.56 -15.46
N TYR A 109 -5.27 9.44 -16.14
CA TYR A 109 -4.78 10.16 -17.32
C TYR A 109 -5.00 11.66 -17.15
N ASN A 110 -3.98 12.35 -16.63
CA ASN A 110 -4.04 13.79 -16.44
C ASN A 110 -3.40 14.52 -17.62
N SER A 111 -4.24 15.02 -18.52
CA SER A 111 -3.87 15.85 -19.68
C SER A 111 -4.39 17.28 -19.57
N ALA A 112 -4.58 17.80 -18.36
CA ALA A 112 -5.04 19.18 -18.18
C ALA A 112 -4.06 20.20 -18.81
N SER A 113 -4.58 21.34 -19.27
CA SER A 113 -3.76 22.38 -19.88
C SER A 113 -2.91 23.13 -18.86
N GLY A 114 -1.80 23.70 -19.31
CA GLY A 114 -0.89 24.51 -18.50
C GLY A 114 0.16 23.69 -17.74
N ASP A 115 1.17 24.41 -17.25
CA ASP A 115 2.14 23.89 -16.30
C ASP A 115 1.41 23.65 -14.97
N ARG A 116 1.48 22.43 -14.44
CA ARG A 116 0.62 21.98 -13.35
C ARG A 116 1.27 20.91 -12.48
N SER A 117 0.81 20.83 -11.25
CA SER A 117 0.98 19.64 -10.42
C SER A 117 -0.07 18.61 -10.83
N SER A 118 0.38 17.38 -11.09
CA SER A 118 -0.46 16.21 -11.29
C SER A 118 -0.30 15.31 -10.08
N SER A 119 -1.36 15.16 -9.30
CA SER A 119 -1.33 14.39 -8.07
C SER A 119 -2.59 13.58 -7.84
N PHE A 120 -2.47 12.53 -7.05
CA PHE A 120 -3.57 11.68 -6.62
C PHE A 120 -3.25 11.00 -5.29
N MET A 121 -4.28 10.52 -4.60
CA MET A 121 -4.16 9.81 -3.34
C MET A 121 -4.21 8.30 -3.53
N LEU A 122 -3.43 7.58 -2.73
CA LEU A 122 -3.45 6.12 -2.62
C LEU A 122 -3.65 5.71 -1.17
N TYR A 123 -4.34 4.60 -0.93
CA TYR A 123 -4.74 4.16 0.43
C TYR A 123 -4.38 2.70 0.70
N PRO A 124 -3.09 2.38 0.91
CA PRO A 124 -2.66 1.03 1.27
C PRO A 124 -3.16 0.59 2.66
N LYS A 125 -3.58 1.52 3.54
CA LYS A 125 -4.17 1.24 4.86
C LYS A 125 -3.31 0.32 5.74
N LYS A 126 -1.98 0.43 5.59
CA LYS A 126 -0.98 -0.40 6.29
C LYS A 126 -1.07 -1.91 5.97
N GLN A 127 -1.76 -2.30 4.90
CA GLN A 127 -2.01 -3.70 4.54
C GLN A 127 -1.00 -4.28 3.55
N TYR A 128 0.02 -3.51 3.20
CA TYR A 128 1.00 -3.81 2.15
C TYR A 128 2.37 -3.24 2.55
N GLN A 129 3.43 -3.88 2.05
CA GLN A 129 4.83 -3.48 2.27
C GLN A 129 5.37 -2.63 1.13
N LYS A 130 4.92 -2.85 -0.11
CA LYS A 130 5.46 -2.17 -1.29
C LYS A 130 4.38 -1.69 -2.23
N LEU A 131 4.67 -0.59 -2.91
CA LEU A 131 3.94 -0.12 -4.09
C LEU A 131 4.83 -0.28 -5.32
N TYR A 132 4.26 -0.90 -6.34
CA TYR A 132 4.79 -0.97 -7.70
C TYR A 132 3.92 -0.07 -8.59
N LEU A 133 4.35 1.19 -8.75
CA LEU A 133 3.61 2.19 -9.51
C LEU A 133 4.16 2.26 -10.93
N GLN A 134 3.33 1.92 -11.92
CA GLN A 134 3.66 2.16 -13.31
C GLN A 134 3.26 3.56 -13.73
N ILE A 135 4.14 4.25 -14.46
CA ILE A 135 3.90 5.62 -14.91
C ILE A 135 4.63 5.88 -16.22
N ALA A 136 4.01 6.68 -17.09
CA ALA A 136 4.61 7.20 -18.31
C ALA A 136 4.35 8.70 -18.43
N ALA A 137 5.35 9.41 -18.93
CA ALA A 137 5.21 10.77 -19.42
C ALA A 137 4.79 10.71 -20.90
N ILE A 138 3.84 11.56 -21.31
CA ILE A 138 3.38 11.65 -22.70
C ILE A 138 3.55 13.09 -23.16
N GLY A 139 4.15 13.30 -24.34
CA GLY A 139 4.36 14.62 -24.93
C GLY A 139 5.53 15.38 -24.29
N GLU A 140 5.43 15.66 -22.99
CA GLU A 140 6.42 16.41 -22.20
C GLU A 140 6.87 15.64 -20.96
N ASN A 141 8.00 16.04 -20.38
CA ASN A 141 8.53 15.46 -19.15
C ASN A 141 7.61 15.66 -17.94
N ILE A 142 7.69 14.71 -17.01
CA ILE A 142 7.20 14.87 -15.64
C ILE A 142 8.42 15.16 -14.76
N GLU A 143 8.47 16.36 -14.18
CA GLU A 143 9.58 16.78 -13.31
C GLU A 143 9.21 16.62 -11.83
N LYS A 144 10.20 16.34 -10.99
CA LYS A 144 10.07 16.23 -9.53
C LYS A 144 8.91 15.32 -9.11
N PHE A 145 8.94 14.09 -9.62
CA PHE A 145 7.96 13.08 -9.23
C PHE A 145 8.29 12.55 -7.83
N GLU A 146 7.33 12.62 -6.92
CA GLU A 146 7.48 12.27 -5.51
C GLU A 146 6.32 11.41 -5.03
N ILE A 147 6.64 10.40 -4.23
CA ILE A 147 5.67 9.63 -3.44
C ILE A 147 5.95 9.94 -1.98
N LYS A 148 4.91 10.41 -1.27
CA LYS A 148 5.02 10.86 0.12
C LYS A 148 3.99 10.18 0.99
N ASP A 149 4.29 10.07 2.28
CA ASP A 149 3.28 9.89 3.30
C ASP A 149 2.38 11.13 3.35
N ALA A 150 1.08 10.93 3.17
CA ALA A 150 0.11 12.02 3.15
C ALA A 150 -0.19 12.58 4.56
N GLU A 151 0.13 11.83 5.62
CA GLU A 151 -0.13 12.24 7.00
C GLU A 151 1.06 12.97 7.63
N GLY A 152 2.28 12.46 7.43
CA GLY A 152 3.51 12.96 8.06
C GLY A 152 4.47 13.71 7.14
N SER A 153 4.10 13.96 5.88
CA SER A 153 4.95 14.65 4.87
C SER A 153 6.29 13.98 4.55
N THR A 154 6.53 12.74 5.02
CA THR A 154 7.76 12.00 4.76
C THR A 154 7.84 11.65 3.26
N VAL A 155 8.93 12.03 2.60
CA VAL A 155 9.18 11.65 1.20
C VAL A 155 9.73 10.22 1.16
N LEU A 156 9.00 9.31 0.52
CA LEU A 156 9.36 7.90 0.40
C LEU A 156 10.17 7.62 -0.86
N LYS A 157 9.88 8.37 -1.94
CA LYS A 157 10.58 8.25 -3.21
C LYS A 157 10.60 9.59 -3.94
N THR A 158 11.72 9.87 -4.59
CA THR A 158 11.87 10.96 -5.56
C THR A 158 12.43 10.40 -6.86
N VAL A 159 11.86 10.84 -7.98
CA VAL A 159 12.39 10.66 -9.33
C VAL A 159 12.45 12.05 -9.95
N ASP A 160 13.67 12.52 -10.26
CA ASP A 160 13.89 13.92 -10.68
C ASP A 160 13.13 14.25 -11.97
N VAL A 161 13.15 13.33 -12.94
CA VAL A 161 12.48 13.46 -14.22
C VAL A 161 12.04 12.08 -14.71
N ILE A 162 10.84 12.01 -15.27
CA ILE A 162 10.35 10.90 -16.10
C ILE A 162 10.10 11.48 -17.49
N LYS A 163 10.77 10.93 -18.50
CA LYS A 163 10.72 11.45 -19.88
C LYS A 163 9.82 10.60 -20.77
N PRO A 164 9.27 11.15 -21.86
CA PRO A 164 8.53 10.36 -22.84
C PRO A 164 9.32 9.17 -23.40
N GLU A 165 10.63 9.31 -23.62
CA GLU A 165 11.50 8.24 -24.11
C GLU A 165 11.74 7.09 -23.12
N ASP A 166 11.49 7.31 -21.82
CA ASP A 166 11.63 6.25 -20.80
C ASP A 166 10.54 5.17 -20.94
N GLY A 167 9.47 5.48 -21.70
CA GLY A 167 8.35 4.57 -21.88
C GLY A 167 7.51 4.45 -20.61
N LEU A 168 6.92 3.26 -20.42
CA LEU A 168 6.24 2.92 -19.17
C LEU A 168 7.27 2.40 -18.15
N VAL A 169 7.59 3.22 -17.16
CA VAL A 169 8.52 2.86 -16.08
C VAL A 169 7.76 2.30 -14.88
N THR A 170 8.44 1.53 -14.03
CA THR A 170 7.90 1.04 -12.75
C THR A 170 8.72 1.60 -11.60
N ILE A 171 8.04 2.32 -10.70
CA ILE A 171 8.63 2.89 -9.50
C ILE A 171 8.25 1.97 -8.33
N GLU A 172 9.27 1.35 -7.73
CA GLU A 172 9.15 0.57 -6.49
C GLU A 172 9.45 1.45 -5.28
N VAL A 173 8.58 1.38 -4.27
CA VAL A 173 8.70 2.12 -3.01
C VAL A 173 8.20 1.27 -1.83
N ASP A 174 8.93 1.30 -0.73
CA ASP A 174 8.51 0.74 0.55
C ASP A 174 7.42 1.63 1.17
N ILE A 175 6.28 1.02 1.47
CA ILE A 175 5.09 1.66 2.04
C ILE A 175 4.64 0.97 3.34
N SER A 176 5.53 0.18 3.96
CA SER A 176 5.31 -0.53 5.20
C SER A 176 4.82 0.41 6.29
N GLY A 177 3.67 0.09 6.89
CA GLY A 177 3.07 0.88 7.97
C GLY A 177 2.40 2.20 7.56
N PHE A 178 2.41 2.59 6.29
CA PHE A 178 1.75 3.82 5.83
C PHE A 178 0.27 3.61 5.54
N ASN A 179 -0.58 4.54 5.99
CA ASN A 179 -2.03 4.46 5.82
C ASN A 179 -2.49 5.05 4.48
N SER A 180 -1.90 6.19 4.09
CA SER A 180 -2.20 6.90 2.86
C SER A 180 -0.94 7.49 2.24
N LEU A 181 -0.92 7.58 0.91
CA LEU A 181 0.19 8.12 0.14
C LEU A 181 -0.31 9.25 -0.76
N TYR A 182 0.48 10.31 -0.87
CA TYR A 182 0.30 11.38 -1.84
C TYR A 182 1.33 11.22 -2.94
N VAL A 183 0.84 10.97 -4.16
CA VAL A 183 1.68 10.85 -5.37
C VAL A 183 1.58 12.17 -6.12
N ASN A 184 2.71 12.76 -6.51
CA ASN A 184 2.74 14.05 -7.18
C ASN A 184 3.89 14.14 -8.19
N GLY A 185 3.66 14.82 -9.31
CA GLY A 185 4.71 15.26 -10.23
C GLY A 185 4.31 16.52 -10.97
N ASN A 186 5.29 17.27 -11.47
CA ASN A 186 5.06 18.49 -12.24
C ASN A 186 4.98 18.13 -13.73
N ALA A 187 3.82 18.36 -14.34
CA ALA A 187 3.60 18.17 -15.76
C ALA A 187 3.61 19.53 -16.48
N LYS A 188 4.25 19.57 -17.65
CA LYS A 188 4.27 20.77 -18.52
C LYS A 188 3.04 20.85 -19.41
N ASN A 189 2.75 22.07 -19.86
CA ASN A 189 1.69 22.28 -20.85
C ASN A 189 1.95 21.44 -22.12
N GLY A 190 0.91 20.76 -22.63
CA GLY A 190 1.04 19.85 -23.78
C GLY A 190 1.46 18.42 -23.41
N GLY A 191 1.88 18.17 -22.17
CA GLY A 191 2.15 16.83 -21.66
C GLY A 191 0.99 16.19 -20.90
N ALA A 192 1.02 14.87 -20.76
CA ALA A 192 0.09 14.11 -19.93
C ALA A 192 0.82 13.12 -19.00
N VAL A 193 0.22 12.88 -17.83
CA VAL A 193 0.64 11.84 -16.89
C VAL A 193 -0.25 10.63 -17.08
N PHE A 194 0.35 9.49 -17.41
CA PHE A 194 -0.34 8.23 -17.63
C PHE A 194 0.07 7.21 -16.58
N VAL A 195 -0.88 6.75 -15.76
CA VAL A 195 -0.68 5.73 -14.74
C VAL A 195 -1.70 4.61 -14.96
N PRO A 196 -1.28 3.43 -15.44
CA PRO A 196 -2.19 2.31 -15.56
C PRO A 196 -2.51 1.73 -14.18
N LEU A 197 -3.78 1.80 -13.81
CA LEU A 197 -4.25 1.44 -12.46
C LEU A 197 -4.39 -0.09 -12.32
N THR A 198 -4.63 -0.80 -13.41
CA THR A 198 -4.76 -2.27 -13.43
C THR A 198 -3.43 -3.00 -13.27
N THR A 199 -2.32 -2.38 -13.69
CA THR A 199 -0.97 -2.96 -13.64
C THR A 199 -0.03 -2.25 -12.68
N SER A 200 -0.51 -1.21 -11.99
CA SER A 200 0.09 -0.70 -10.76
C SER A 200 -0.56 -1.38 -9.56
N TYR A 201 0.23 -1.81 -8.58
CA TYR A 201 -0.27 -2.65 -7.50
C TYR A 201 0.51 -2.50 -6.20
N TYR A 202 -0.14 -2.84 -5.10
CA TYR A 202 0.49 -3.04 -3.81
C TYR A 202 0.87 -4.51 -3.61
N ARG A 203 1.92 -4.74 -2.83
CA ARG A 203 2.25 -6.06 -2.27
C ARG A 203 2.51 -5.96 -0.79
#